data_AF-A0A0C9SQ90-F1
#
_entry.id   AF-A0A0C9SQ90-F1
#
_cell.length_a   1.000
_cell.length_b   1.000
_cell.length_c   1.000
_cell.angle_alpha   90.00
_cell.angle_beta   90.00
_cell.angle_gamma   90.00
#
_symmetry.space_group_name_H-M   'P 1'
#
loop_
_entity.id
_entity.type
_entity.pdbx_description
1 polymer ?
#
loop_
_entity_poly.entity_id
_entity_poly.type
_entity_poly.pdbx_seq_one_letter_code
_entity_poly.pdbx_strand_id
1 'polypeptide(L)'
;NIVVFGQSVAGKSSQINMITSGSTAATSSREIGCTFEHRKYDVEVHGKRYAIWDTAGLDEGSSERVPAERAEENLKQLLRELFKANGIDLLIHCISSSRPCKALLHNYNLFYSAIGRKKIPIALVVTGLENEEGEMEKWWAANGAEFAALKMHFDAHACVTT
;
A
#
# COMPACT_ATOMS: atom_id res chain seq x y z
N ASN A 1 -11.36 7.36 -1.57
CA ASN A 1 -10.84 6.03 -1.17
C ASN A 1 -9.38 5.91 -1.54
N ILE A 2 -8.52 5.71 -0.53
CA ILE A 2 -7.10 5.43 -0.69
C ILE A 2 -6.88 3.99 -0.23
N VAL A 3 -6.26 3.15 -1.05
CA VAL A 3 -5.95 1.77 -0.68
C VAL A 3 -4.45 1.65 -0.44
N VAL A 4 -4.07 1.18 0.75
CA VAL A 4 -2.67 0.95 1.13
C VAL A 4 -2.39 -0.53 1.08
N PHE A 5 -1.40 -0.92 0.28
CA PHE A 5 -1.05 -2.32 0.07
C PHE A 5 0.45 -2.52 -0.05
N GLY A 6 0.85 -3.79 -0.03
CA GLY A 6 2.25 -4.17 -0.14
C GLY A 6 2.58 -5.31 0.80
N GLN A 7 3.86 -5.64 0.86
CA GLN A 7 4.35 -6.78 1.61
C GLN A 7 4.05 -6.69 3.10
N SER A 8 4.00 -7.83 3.78
CA SER A 8 3.92 -7.90 5.23
C SER A 8 5.15 -7.23 5.83
N VAL A 9 4.93 -6.52 6.94
CA VAL A 9 5.99 -5.77 7.64
C VAL A 9 6.61 -4.63 6.80
N ALA A 10 6.01 -4.24 5.66
CA ALA A 10 6.41 -3.04 4.92
C ALA A 10 5.97 -1.72 5.59
N GLY A 11 5.57 -1.73 6.87
CA GLY A 11 5.20 -0.53 7.61
C GLY A 11 3.81 0.05 7.30
N LYS A 12 2.93 -0.62 6.55
CA LYS A 12 1.59 -0.11 6.14
C LYS A 12 0.77 0.47 7.31
N SER A 13 0.52 -0.34 8.34
CA SER A 13 -0.26 0.11 9.50
C SER A 13 0.48 1.19 10.30
N SER A 14 1.82 1.19 10.34
CA SER A 14 2.60 2.27 10.96
C SER A 14 2.44 3.60 10.22
N GLN A 15 2.41 3.58 8.88
CA GLN A 15 2.16 4.76 8.05
C GLN A 15 0.74 5.29 8.26
N ILE A 16 -0.25 4.40 8.30
CA ILE A 16 -1.64 4.78 8.59
C ILE A 16 -1.76 5.35 10.01
N ASN A 17 -1.04 4.79 10.98
CA ASN A 17 -1.00 5.34 12.33
C ASN A 17 -0.38 6.75 12.34
N MET A 18 0.65 7.01 11.55
CA MET A 18 1.25 8.35 11.42
C MET A 18 0.25 9.34 10.80
N ILE A 19 -0.46 8.94 9.74
CA ILE A 19 -1.49 9.77 9.10
C ILE A 19 -2.67 10.04 10.05
N THR A 20 -3.12 9.03 10.79
CA THR A 20 -4.26 9.14 11.71
C THR A 20 -3.93 9.94 12.97
N SER A 21 -2.68 9.87 13.46
CA SER A 21 -2.23 10.64 14.64
C SER A 21 -2.21 12.14 14.39
N GLY A 22 -2.02 12.57 13.14
CA GLY A 22 -2.13 13.98 12.74
C GLY A 22 -3.54 14.43 12.35
N SER A 23 -4.52 13.52 12.35
CA SER A 23 -5.89 13.81 11.93
C SER A 23 -6.74 14.30 13.11
N THR A 24 -7.53 15.34 12.88
CA THR A 24 -8.43 15.96 13.87
C THR A 24 -9.66 15.11 14.20
N ALA A 25 -9.98 14.12 13.37
CA ALA A 25 -11.18 13.28 13.51
C ALA A 25 -10.96 11.85 12.96
N ALA A 26 -9.87 11.19 13.35
CA ALA A 26 -9.60 9.83 12.91
C ALA A 26 -10.54 8.81 13.60
N THR A 27 -11.26 8.00 12.83
CA THR A 27 -12.02 6.86 13.33
C THR A 27 -11.68 5.60 12.56
N SER A 28 -11.50 4.48 13.25
CA SER A 28 -11.28 3.18 12.62
C SER A 28 -12.49 2.28 12.77
N SER A 29 -12.88 1.63 11.67
CA SER A 29 -13.87 0.56 11.66
C SER A 29 -13.24 -0.68 11.04
N ARG A 30 -13.52 -1.82 11.66
CA ARG A 30 -13.18 -3.11 11.08
C ARG A 30 -14.33 -3.54 10.19
N GLU A 31 -14.14 -3.44 8.88
CA GLU A 31 -15.14 -3.91 7.94
C GLU A 31 -14.95 -5.40 7.67
N ILE A 32 -15.99 -6.18 7.95
CA ILE A 32 -16.01 -7.64 7.77
C ILE A 32 -16.86 -7.95 6.54
N GLY A 33 -16.33 -7.65 5.35
CA GLY A 33 -16.87 -8.15 4.10
C GLY A 33 -16.32 -9.56 3.85
N CYS A 34 -17.15 -10.58 4.09
CA CYS A 34 -16.98 -12.00 3.73
C CYS A 34 -15.52 -12.45 3.49
N THR A 35 -14.87 -12.89 4.59
CA THR A 35 -13.51 -13.49 4.68
C THR A 35 -12.33 -12.49 4.61
N PHE A 36 -11.86 -12.06 5.79
CA PHE A 36 -10.55 -11.44 6.15
C PHE A 36 -10.41 -9.91 6.22
N GLU A 37 -9.64 -9.47 7.24
CA GLU A 37 -9.58 -8.12 7.83
C GLU A 37 -8.87 -7.09 6.93
N HIS A 38 -9.63 -6.26 6.23
CA HIS A 38 -9.18 -4.91 5.89
C HIS A 38 -9.74 -3.95 6.93
N ARG A 39 -8.95 -2.93 7.30
CA ARG A 39 -9.40 -1.89 8.23
C ARG A 39 -9.61 -0.60 7.48
N LYS A 40 -10.78 0.00 7.69
CA LYS A 40 -11.08 1.30 7.15
C LYS A 40 -10.79 2.36 8.21
N TYR A 41 -10.07 3.39 7.81
CA TYR A 41 -9.76 4.56 8.60
C TYR A 41 -10.34 5.78 7.90
N ASP A 42 -11.34 6.39 8.51
CA ASP A 42 -11.82 7.69 8.08
C ASP A 42 -10.94 8.76 8.77
N VAL A 43 -10.26 9.58 7.98
CA VAL A 43 -9.31 10.61 8.46
C VAL A 43 -9.61 11.96 7.83
N GLU A 44 -9.29 13.03 8.55
CA GLU A 44 -9.32 14.39 8.02
C GLU A 44 -7.90 14.95 7.95
N VAL A 45 -7.45 15.28 6.75
CA VAL A 45 -6.13 15.87 6.49
C VAL A 45 -6.34 17.19 5.76
N HIS A 46 -5.88 18.29 6.38
CA HIS A 46 -6.05 19.67 5.88
C HIS A 46 -7.49 20.02 5.47
N GLY A 47 -8.48 19.64 6.29
CA GLY A 47 -9.90 19.92 6.05
C GLY A 47 -10.57 19.04 4.98
N LYS A 48 -9.87 18.03 4.46
CA LYS A 48 -10.43 17.05 3.51
C LYS A 48 -10.53 15.68 4.14
N ARG A 49 -11.66 15.00 3.91
CA ARG A 49 -11.93 13.66 4.42
C ARG A 49 -11.46 12.58 3.45
N TYR A 50 -10.76 11.58 3.99
CA TYR A 50 -10.29 10.43 3.24
C TYR A 50 -10.69 9.15 3.96
N ALA A 51 -11.08 8.14 3.17
CA ALA A 51 -11.21 6.77 3.64
C ALA A 51 -9.97 5.99 3.20
N ILE A 52 -9.15 5.59 4.17
CA ILE A 52 -7.93 4.81 3.96
C ILE A 52 -8.21 3.36 4.30
N TRP A 53 -7.91 2.47 3.36
CA TRP A 53 -8.13 1.03 3.47
C TRP A 53 -6.78 0.34 3.68
N ASP A 54 -6.54 -0.16 4.91
CA ASP A 54 -5.37 -0.98 5.25
C ASP A 54 -5.64 -2.43 4.83
N THR A 55 -4.77 -2.99 3.99
CA THR A 55 -4.86 -4.39 3.56
C THR A 55 -3.84 -5.26 4.29
N ALA A 56 -4.16 -6.53 4.50
CA ALA A 56 -3.18 -7.53 4.91
C ALA A 56 -1.99 -7.59 3.93
N GLY A 57 -0.83 -8.09 4.39
CA GLY A 57 0.35 -8.27 3.55
C GLY A 57 0.13 -9.32 2.46
N LEU A 58 0.71 -9.11 1.28
CA LEU A 58 0.46 -9.96 0.10
C LEU A 58 1.39 -11.19 0.00
N ASP A 59 2.43 -11.25 0.82
CA ASP A 59 3.51 -12.25 0.80
C ASP A 59 3.60 -13.03 2.13
N GLU A 60 2.48 -13.19 2.83
CA GLU A 60 2.42 -13.86 4.13
C GLU A 60 2.52 -15.40 4.04
N GLY A 61 3.64 -15.89 3.53
CA GLY A 61 3.99 -17.32 3.57
C GLY A 61 4.70 -17.68 4.87
N SER A 62 3.98 -18.11 5.91
CA SER A 62 4.35 -19.22 6.82
C SER A 62 3.47 -19.30 8.08
N SER A 63 3.02 -20.54 8.36
CA SER A 63 2.45 -21.15 9.58
C SER A 63 1.33 -20.47 10.38
N GLU A 64 1.21 -19.14 10.39
CA GLU A 64 0.22 -18.41 11.21
C GLU A 64 -0.49 -17.29 10.45
N ARG A 65 -0.25 -17.15 9.13
CA ARG A 65 -0.77 -16.05 8.31
C ARG A 65 -1.29 -16.49 6.93
N VAL A 66 -2.00 -15.59 6.26
CA VAL A 66 -2.79 -15.85 5.06
C VAL A 66 -1.88 -16.23 3.88
N PRO A 67 -2.07 -17.40 3.23
CA PRO A 67 -1.33 -17.78 2.03
C PRO A 67 -1.38 -16.68 0.96
N ALA A 68 -0.27 -16.44 0.26
CA ALA A 68 -0.13 -15.36 -0.73
C ALA A 68 -1.28 -15.34 -1.76
N GLU A 69 -1.66 -16.51 -2.29
CA GLU A 69 -2.79 -16.65 -3.23
C GLU A 69 -4.11 -16.12 -2.66
N ARG A 70 -4.39 -16.39 -1.38
CA ARG A 70 -5.59 -15.86 -0.71
C ARG A 70 -5.49 -14.36 -0.46
N ALA A 71 -4.30 -13.86 -0.11
CA ALA A 71 -4.09 -12.42 0.06
C ALA A 71 -4.34 -11.66 -1.26
N GLU A 72 -3.93 -12.23 -2.38
CA GLU A 72 -4.21 -11.71 -3.72
C GLU A 72 -5.70 -11.72 -4.08
N GLU A 73 -6.41 -12.82 -3.81
CA GLU A 73 -7.85 -12.93 -4.07
C GLU A 73 -8.65 -11.92 -3.25
N ASN A 74 -8.32 -11.79 -1.95
CA ASN A 74 -8.95 -10.85 -1.03
C ASN A 74 -8.77 -9.42 -1.50
N LEU A 75 -7.56 -9.08 -1.94
CA LEU A 75 -7.28 -7.78 -2.49
C LEU A 75 -8.06 -7.51 -3.77
N LYS A 76 -8.09 -8.47 -4.71
CA LYS A 76 -8.90 -8.35 -5.94
C LYS A 76 -10.39 -8.19 -5.60
N GLN A 77 -10.88 -8.81 -4.54
CA GLN A 77 -12.24 -8.61 -4.05
C GLN A 77 -12.46 -7.19 -3.51
N LEU A 78 -11.60 -6.70 -2.62
CA LEU A 78 -11.66 -5.33 -2.10
C LEU A 78 -11.65 -4.30 -3.23
N LEU A 79 -10.72 -4.42 -4.18
CA LEU A 79 -10.65 -3.50 -5.32
C LEU A 79 -11.97 -3.52 -6.12
N ARG A 80 -12.54 -4.71 -6.37
CA ARG A 80 -13.84 -4.85 -7.06
C ARG A 80 -14.98 -4.20 -6.29
N GLU A 81 -15.04 -4.36 -4.97
CA GLU A 81 -16.06 -3.77 -4.12
C GLU A 81 -15.96 -2.25 -4.10
N LEU A 82 -14.76 -1.70 -3.88
CA LEU A 82 -14.50 -0.26 -3.93
C LEU A 82 -14.82 0.33 -5.30
N PHE A 83 -14.50 -0.39 -6.38
CA PHE A 83 -14.88 0.03 -7.73
C PHE A 83 -16.38 0.04 -8.00
N LYS A 84 -17.17 -0.80 -7.31
CA LYS A 84 -18.63 -0.82 -7.44
C LYS A 84 -19.30 0.27 -6.59
N ALA A 85 -18.74 0.58 -5.42
CA ALA A 85 -19.31 1.55 -4.51
C ALA A 85 -19.05 2.99 -4.99
N ASN A 86 -17.80 3.45 -4.88
CA ASN A 86 -17.45 4.87 -5.05
C ASN A 86 -16.15 5.09 -5.84
N GLY A 87 -15.48 4.04 -6.31
CA GLY A 87 -14.19 4.13 -6.98
C GLY A 87 -13.00 4.20 -6.02
N ILE A 88 -11.80 4.17 -6.59
CA ILE A 88 -10.52 4.31 -5.89
C ILE A 88 -9.83 5.53 -6.47
N ASP A 89 -9.38 6.43 -5.60
CA ASP A 89 -8.77 7.70 -6.01
C ASP A 89 -7.23 7.60 -6.03
N LEU A 90 -6.66 6.75 -5.18
CA LEU A 90 -5.23 6.56 -5.04
C LEU A 90 -4.90 5.15 -4.54
N LEU A 91 -3.84 4.59 -5.12
CA LEU A 91 -3.19 3.37 -4.69
C LEU A 91 -1.85 3.72 -4.03
N ILE A 92 -1.60 3.24 -2.81
CA ILE A 92 -0.32 3.40 -2.11
C ILE A 92 0.35 2.04 -2.01
N HIS A 93 1.44 1.85 -2.75
CA HIS A 93 2.28 0.67 -2.65
C HIS A 93 3.38 0.89 -1.61
N CYS A 94 3.25 0.27 -0.44
CA CYS A 94 4.25 0.29 0.62
C CYS A 94 5.26 -0.84 0.46
N ILE A 95 6.54 -0.53 0.53
CA ILE A 95 7.66 -1.45 0.34
C ILE A 95 8.72 -1.21 1.40
N SER A 96 9.51 -2.23 1.73
CA SER A 96 10.72 -2.05 2.54
C SER A 96 11.95 -2.04 1.63
N SER A 97 12.88 -1.14 1.89
CA SER A 97 14.21 -1.04 1.26
C SER A 97 14.99 -2.36 1.28
N SER A 98 14.78 -3.18 2.31
CA SER A 98 15.52 -4.42 2.57
C SER A 98 15.00 -5.65 1.81
N ARG A 99 13.83 -5.54 1.13
CA ARG A 99 13.12 -6.70 0.57
C ARG A 99 13.42 -6.90 -0.92
N PRO A 100 13.47 -8.16 -1.40
CA PRO A 100 13.86 -8.46 -2.78
C PRO A 100 12.81 -8.04 -3.82
N CYS A 101 13.31 -7.55 -4.96
CA CYS A 101 12.53 -6.97 -6.05
C CYS A 101 11.48 -7.90 -6.71
N LYS A 102 11.64 -9.23 -6.61
CA LYS A 102 10.73 -10.20 -7.27
C LYS A 102 9.32 -10.18 -6.70
N ALA A 103 9.19 -10.21 -5.38
CA ALA A 103 7.87 -10.20 -4.73
C ALA A 103 7.18 -8.83 -4.89
N LEU A 104 7.98 -7.76 -4.98
CA LEU A 104 7.51 -6.43 -5.31
C LEU A 104 6.94 -6.35 -6.74
N LEU A 105 7.67 -6.87 -7.73
CA LEU A 105 7.21 -6.90 -9.13
C LEU A 105 5.92 -7.73 -9.30
N HIS A 106 5.85 -8.88 -8.63
CA HIS A 106 4.65 -9.72 -8.62
C HIS A 106 3.43 -8.96 -8.08
N ASN A 107 3.58 -8.33 -6.91
CA ASN A 107 2.52 -7.53 -6.30
C ASN A 107 2.10 -6.38 -7.23
N TYR A 108 3.06 -5.60 -7.75
CA TYR A 108 2.76 -4.51 -8.67
C TYR A 108 1.93 -4.98 -9.89
N ASN A 109 2.33 -6.08 -10.53
CA ASN A 109 1.61 -6.63 -11.69
C ASN A 109 0.20 -7.12 -11.33
N LEU A 110 0.03 -7.70 -10.14
CA LEU A 110 -1.28 -8.10 -9.64
C LEU A 110 -2.23 -6.90 -9.51
N PHE A 111 -1.76 -5.79 -8.93
CA PHE A 111 -2.56 -4.57 -8.81
C PHE A 111 -2.85 -3.96 -10.17
N TYR A 112 -1.82 -3.80 -10.98
CA TYR A 112 -1.92 -3.18 -12.28
C TYR A 112 -2.89 -3.95 -13.20
N SER A 113 -2.94 -5.28 -13.09
CA SER A 113 -3.93 -6.09 -13.78
C SER A 113 -5.33 -5.98 -13.16
N ALA A 114 -5.45 -5.98 -11.83
CA ALA A 114 -6.73 -5.90 -11.12
C ALA A 114 -7.48 -4.57 -11.35
N ILE A 115 -6.76 -3.46 -11.52
CA ILE A 115 -7.36 -2.16 -11.84
C ILE A 115 -7.89 -2.07 -13.28
N GLY A 116 -7.60 -3.04 -14.15
CA GLY A 116 -8.30 -3.25 -15.42
C GLY A 116 -8.31 -2.04 -16.35
N ARG A 117 -7.13 -1.42 -16.59
CA ARG A 117 -6.94 -0.20 -17.41
C ARG A 117 -7.51 1.09 -16.83
N LYS A 118 -8.05 1.10 -15.61
CA LYS A 118 -8.40 2.35 -14.93
C LYS A 118 -7.13 3.14 -14.66
N LYS A 119 -7.13 4.44 -15.00
CA LYS A 119 -6.05 5.36 -14.68
C LYS A 119 -6.19 5.81 -13.22
N ILE A 120 -5.72 4.98 -12.31
CA ILE A 120 -5.66 5.30 -10.88
C ILE A 120 -4.20 5.58 -10.56
N PRO A 121 -3.88 6.74 -9.97
CA PRO A 121 -2.50 7.04 -9.64
C PRO A 121 -1.98 6.05 -8.60
N ILE A 122 -0.72 5.64 -8.76
CA ILE A 122 -0.02 4.75 -7.83
C ILE A 122 1.16 5.51 -7.22
N ALA A 123 1.13 5.69 -5.90
CA ALA A 123 2.25 6.24 -5.14
C ALA A 123 3.06 5.12 -4.49
N LEU A 124 4.39 5.17 -4.61
CA LEU A 124 5.30 4.26 -3.90
C LEU A 124 5.68 4.86 -2.54
N VAL A 125 5.64 4.06 -1.47
CA VAL A 125 6.16 4.44 -0.16
C VAL A 125 7.24 3.46 0.23
N VAL A 126 8.46 3.96 0.42
CA VAL A 126 9.65 3.17 0.78
C VAL A 126 9.93 3.35 2.27
N THR A 127 9.90 2.26 3.03
CA THR A 127 10.19 2.20 4.47
C THR A 127 11.48 1.44 4.73
N GLY A 128 11.95 1.38 5.98
CA GLY A 128 13.14 0.61 6.35
C GLY A 128 14.45 1.36 6.06
N LEU A 129 14.41 2.69 5.99
CA LEU A 129 15.55 3.53 5.64
C LEU A 129 16.28 4.10 6.87
N GLU A 130 15.93 3.65 8.08
CA GLU A 130 16.50 4.12 9.34
C GLU A 130 18.02 3.92 9.47
N ASN A 131 18.59 3.00 8.69
CA ASN A 131 20.03 2.72 8.66
C ASN A 131 20.74 3.32 7.44
N GLU A 132 20.03 4.04 6.57
CA GLU A 132 20.62 4.71 5.39
C GLU A 132 21.27 6.04 5.80
N GLU A 133 22.50 6.28 5.32
CA GLU A 133 23.22 7.51 5.64
C GLU A 133 22.76 8.71 4.78
N GLY A 134 22.35 9.79 5.44
CA GLY A 134 22.02 11.07 4.81
C GLY A 134 20.53 11.21 4.45
N GLU A 135 20.25 11.86 3.32
CA GLU A 135 18.87 12.11 2.90
C GLU A 135 18.21 10.84 2.37
N MET A 136 17.02 10.52 2.89
CA MET A 136 16.24 9.33 2.51
C MET A 136 15.97 9.24 1.00
N GLU A 137 15.85 10.40 0.34
CA GLU A 137 15.62 10.52 -1.09
C GLU A 137 16.79 9.96 -1.94
N LYS A 138 17.99 9.87 -1.37
CA LYS A 138 19.14 9.23 -2.04
C LYS A 138 18.85 7.76 -2.38
N TRP A 139 18.06 7.08 -1.56
CA TRP A 139 17.65 5.70 -1.86
C TRP A 139 16.86 5.64 -3.17
N TRP A 140 15.91 6.55 -3.37
CA TRP A 140 15.17 6.62 -4.63
C TRP A 140 16.06 6.98 -5.80
N ALA A 141 16.98 7.95 -5.64
CA ALA A 141 17.92 8.31 -6.69
C ALA A 141 18.79 7.12 -7.15
N ALA A 142 19.16 6.22 -6.21
CA ALA A 142 19.95 5.04 -6.50
C ALA A 142 19.13 3.87 -7.10
N ASN A 143 17.88 3.67 -6.66
CA ASN A 143 17.10 2.46 -6.97
C ASN A 143 15.93 2.71 -7.94
N GLY A 144 15.45 3.94 -8.08
CA GLY A 144 14.28 4.32 -8.87
C GLY A 144 14.35 3.86 -10.33
N ALA A 145 15.56 3.88 -10.92
CA ALA A 145 15.78 3.43 -12.29
C ALA A 145 15.50 1.93 -12.50
N GLU A 146 15.70 1.09 -11.48
CA GLU A 146 15.40 -0.35 -11.55
C GLU A 146 13.89 -0.59 -11.68
N PHE A 147 13.08 0.21 -10.98
CA PHE A 147 11.62 0.11 -11.08
C PHE A 147 11.13 0.39 -12.51
N ALA A 148 11.67 1.43 -13.14
CA ALA A 148 11.38 1.75 -14.53
C ALA A 148 11.86 0.65 -15.50
N ALA A 149 13.04 0.07 -15.27
CA ALA A 149 13.56 -1.05 -16.06
C ALA A 149 12.65 -2.29 -15.98
N LEU A 150 11.99 -2.48 -14.84
CA LEU A 150 11.00 -3.54 -14.61
C LEU A 150 9.57 -3.16 -15.06
N LYS A 151 9.42 -2.02 -15.74
CA LYS A 151 8.13 -1.48 -16.24
C LYS A 151 7.11 -1.21 -15.13
N MET A 152 7.61 -0.90 -13.93
CA MET A 152 6.79 -0.37 -12.85
C MET A 152 6.76 1.15 -12.96
N HIS A 153 5.56 1.70 -12.89
CA HIS A 153 5.29 3.12 -13.05
C HIS A 153 4.55 3.63 -11.82
N PHE A 154 5.12 4.66 -11.20
CA PHE A 154 4.54 5.33 -10.04
C PHE A 154 4.37 6.81 -10.38
N ASP A 155 3.22 7.38 -10.03
CA ASP A 155 2.90 8.79 -10.24
C ASP A 155 3.56 9.68 -9.17
N ALA A 156 3.92 9.08 -8.03
CA ALA A 156 4.64 9.73 -6.94
C ALA A 156 5.42 8.70 -6.12
N HIS A 157 6.39 9.16 -5.33
CA HIS A 157 7.09 8.34 -4.35
C HIS A 157 7.37 9.12 -3.06
N ALA A 158 7.57 8.39 -1.96
CA ALA A 158 8.02 8.95 -0.69
C ALA A 158 8.98 7.97 0.00
N CYS A 159 10.12 8.48 0.47
CA CYS A 159 11.10 7.75 1.27
C CYS A 159 10.92 8.14 2.73
N VAL A 160 10.52 7.19 3.59
CA VAL A 160 10.09 7.47 4.96
C VAL A 160 10.84 6.60 5.96
N THR A 161 11.27 7.24 7.06
CA THR A 161 11.75 6.57 8.27
C THR A 161 10.60 6.39 9.24
N THR A 162 10.57 5.28 9.96
CA THR A 162 9.62 5.01 11.05
C THR A 162 10.33 4.90 12.37
#